data_AF-A0A659ULF6-F1
#
_entry.id   AF-A0A659ULF6-F1
#
_cell.length_a   1.000
_cell.length_b   1.000
_cell.length_c   1.000
_cell.angle_alpha   90.00
_cell.angle_beta   90.00
_cell.angle_gamma   90.00
#
_symmetry.space_group_name_H-M   'P 1'
#
loop_
_entity.id
_entity.type
_entity.pdbx_description
1 polymer ?
#
loop_
_entity_poly.entity_id
_entity_poly.type
_entity_poly.pdbx_seq_one_letter_code
_entity_poly.pdbx_strand_id
1 'polypeptide(L)'
;DDSLADIDYMGHGRDGGYAEYQAVPAENAHVVDTTLSDVELATFCCAYLTGEQMLERAGLRAGERVLVTGASGGVGSGIVQLARARGAIPYAVVGKGKEQA
;
A
#
# COMPACT_ATOMS: atom_id res chain seq x y z
N ASP A 1 27.73 4.91 -6.83
CA ASP A 1 26.64 5.89 -7.01
C ASP A 1 25.52 5.37 -6.14
N ASP A 2 25.19 6.09 -5.07
CA ASP A 2 24.23 5.65 -4.04
C ASP A 2 22.82 6.19 -4.34
N SER A 3 22.57 6.56 -5.60
CA SER A 3 21.27 7.00 -6.08
C SER A 3 20.20 5.93 -5.83
N LEU A 4 19.16 6.28 -5.08
CA LEU A 4 17.94 5.47 -4.90
C LEU A 4 17.21 5.18 -6.22
N ALA A 5 17.63 5.78 -7.35
CA ALA A 5 17.12 5.42 -8.67
C ALA A 5 17.65 4.06 -9.16
N ASP A 6 18.79 3.58 -8.63
CA ASP A 6 19.39 2.29 -8.98
C ASP A 6 19.04 1.17 -7.97
N ILE A 7 18.42 1.51 -6.83
CA ILE A 7 18.01 0.56 -5.79
C ILE A 7 16.49 0.46 -5.81
N ASP A 8 15.95 -0.67 -6.27
CA ASP A 8 14.51 -0.94 -6.41
C ASP A 8 13.70 -0.62 -5.13
N TYR A 9 13.93 -1.40 -4.06
CA TYR A 9 13.40 -1.16 -2.72
C TYR A 9 14.15 -1.98 -1.66
N MET A 10 13.99 -1.63 -0.38
CA MET A 10 14.55 -2.38 0.75
C MET A 10 13.91 -3.77 0.87
N GLY A 11 14.72 -4.82 0.93
CA GLY A 11 14.31 -6.22 0.79
C GLY A 11 14.55 -6.81 -0.61
N HIS A 12 14.97 -5.99 -1.58
CA HIS A 12 15.45 -6.46 -2.89
C HIS A 12 16.84 -5.90 -3.23
N GLY A 13 16.96 -4.58 -3.43
CA GLY A 13 18.23 -3.93 -3.75
C GLY A 13 19.12 -3.64 -2.52
N ARG A 14 18.58 -3.85 -1.33
CA ARG A 14 19.25 -3.75 -0.02
C ARG A 14 18.58 -4.72 0.95
N ASP A 15 19.24 -5.09 2.05
CA ASP A 15 18.62 -5.87 3.13
C ASP A 15 17.33 -5.20 3.67
N GLY A 16 16.35 -6.04 4.02
CA GLY A 16 15.04 -5.64 4.51
C GLY A 16 14.76 -6.06 5.96
N GLY A 17 13.49 -5.99 6.36
CA GLY A 17 13.06 -6.11 7.76
C GLY A 17 12.90 -7.53 8.30
N TYR A 18 13.21 -8.59 7.55
CA TYR A 18 13.25 -9.96 8.10
C TYR A 18 14.56 -10.23 8.84
N ALA A 19 14.84 -9.38 9.82
CA ALA A 19 16.02 -9.38 10.68
C ALA A 19 15.68 -8.68 12.01
N GLU A 20 16.51 -8.86 13.03
CA GLU A 20 16.34 -8.16 14.32
C GLU A 20 16.64 -6.65 14.21
N TYR A 21 17.47 -6.25 13.24
CA TYR A 21 17.86 -4.86 12.97
C TYR A 21 17.95 -4.60 11.47
N GLN A 22 17.64 -3.37 11.05
CA GLN A 22 17.77 -2.91 9.67
C GLN A 22 18.37 -1.50 9.63
N ALA A 23 19.32 -1.26 8.72
CA ALA A 23 19.82 0.08 8.43
C ALA A 23 19.00 0.72 7.30
N VAL A 24 18.55 1.97 7.51
CA VAL A 24 17.70 2.73 6.59
C VAL A 24 18.18 4.19 6.53
N PRO A 25 18.11 4.89 5.38
CA PRO A 25 18.33 6.34 5.33
C PRO A 25 17.36 7.07 6.26
N ALA A 26 17.83 8.14 6.92
CA ALA A 26 17.04 8.82 7.95
C ALA A 26 15.74 9.41 7.41
N GLU A 27 15.75 9.86 6.16
CA GLU A 27 14.60 10.41 5.45
C GLU A 27 13.48 9.39 5.18
N ASN A 28 13.77 8.09 5.19
CA ASN A 28 12.78 7.02 5.01
C ASN A 28 12.22 6.50 6.36
N ALA A 29 12.77 6.95 7.49
CA ALA A 29 12.31 6.60 8.83
C ALA A 29 11.28 7.62 9.33
N HIS A 30 9.99 7.38 9.04
CA HIS A 30 8.91 8.31 9.37
C HIS A 30 8.35 8.08 10.76
N VAL A 31 8.22 9.16 11.54
CA VAL A 31 7.36 9.18 12.74
C VAL A 31 5.91 9.30 12.28
N VAL A 32 5.08 8.34 12.66
CA VAL A 32 3.64 8.35 12.37
C VAL A 32 2.89 8.57 13.68
N ASP A 33 2.19 9.69 13.79
CA ASP A 33 1.32 9.96 14.94
C ASP A 33 -0.01 9.21 14.77
N THR A 34 -0.15 8.09 15.48
CA THR A 34 -1.27 7.17 15.34
C THR A 34 -1.45 6.31 16.59
N THR A 35 -2.66 5.78 16.76
CA THR A 35 -2.98 4.81 17.82
C THR A 35 -2.82 3.35 17.36
N LEU A 36 -2.44 3.13 16.11
CA LEU A 36 -2.21 1.79 15.56
C LEU A 36 -1.00 1.13 16.22
N SER A 37 -1.08 -0.18 16.43
CA SER A 37 0.07 -0.99 16.83
C SER A 37 1.11 -1.09 15.71
N ASP A 38 2.34 -1.45 16.06
CA ASP A 38 3.42 -1.66 15.09
C ASP A 38 3.05 -2.70 14.02
N VAL A 39 2.35 -3.78 14.42
CA VAL A 39 1.90 -4.84 13.52
C VAL A 39 0.87 -4.31 12.52
N GLU A 40 -0.08 -3.49 12.97
CA GLU A 40 -1.07 -2.86 12.09
C GLU A 40 -0.40 -1.86 11.15
N LEU A 41 0.51 -1.03 11.65
CA LEU A 41 1.21 -0.02 10.86
C LEU A 41 2.14 -0.63 9.79
N ALA A 42 2.70 -1.81 10.05
CA ALA A 42 3.52 -2.54 9.08
C ALA A 42 2.73 -3.00 7.84
N THR A 43 1.39 -3.03 7.89
CA THR A 43 0.55 -3.51 6.77
C THR A 43 0.42 -2.52 5.60
N PHE A 44 0.80 -1.24 5.80
CA PHE A 44 0.50 -0.18 4.85
C PHE A 44 1.53 -0.02 3.73
N CYS A 45 2.82 0.14 4.08
CA CYS A 45 3.84 0.76 3.21
C CYS A 45 3.83 0.24 1.77
N CYS A 46 4.08 -1.05 1.54
CA CYS A 46 4.19 -1.59 0.18
C CYS A 46 2.83 -1.59 -0.56
N ALA A 47 1.79 -2.15 0.06
CA ALA A 47 0.52 -2.40 -0.61
C ALA A 47 -0.27 -1.11 -0.89
N TYR A 48 -0.32 -0.20 0.09
CA TYR A 48 -1.09 1.04 -0.02
C TYR A 48 -0.37 2.08 -0.86
N LEU A 49 0.97 2.17 -0.80
CA LEU A 49 1.71 3.05 -1.71
C LEU A 49 1.52 2.63 -3.17
N THR A 50 1.61 1.33 -3.45
CA THR A 50 1.33 0.78 -4.78
C THR A 50 -0.09 1.12 -5.24
N GLY A 51 -1.08 0.90 -4.36
CA GLY A 51 -2.48 1.22 -4.63
C GLY A 51 -2.72 2.71 -4.90
N GLU A 52 -2.14 3.59 -4.08
CA GLU A 52 -2.29 5.04 -4.25
C GLU A 52 -1.67 5.52 -5.56
N GLN A 53 -0.48 5.03 -5.91
CA GLN A 53 0.15 5.35 -7.19
C GLN A 53 -0.68 4.87 -8.38
N MET A 54 -1.36 3.72 -8.27
CA MET A 54 -2.27 3.24 -9.31
C MET A 54 -3.48 4.17 -9.47
N LEU A 55 -4.11 4.56 -8.36
CA LEU A 55 -5.28 5.44 -8.37
C LEU A 55 -4.94 6.84 -8.89
N GLU A 56 -3.78 7.37 -8.50
CA GLU A 56 -3.28 8.67 -8.96
C GLU A 56 -2.97 8.64 -10.46
N ARG A 57 -2.26 7.60 -10.95
CA ARG A 57 -2.00 7.45 -12.40
C ARG A 57 -3.26 7.25 -13.22
N ALA A 58 -4.27 6.59 -12.66
CA ALA A 58 -5.59 6.45 -13.29
C ALA A 58 -6.40 7.76 -13.25
N GLY A 59 -5.98 8.74 -12.44
CA GLY A 59 -6.67 10.01 -12.25
C GLY A 59 -8.04 9.84 -11.60
N LEU A 60 -8.22 8.84 -10.72
CA LEU A 60 -9.52 8.53 -10.12
C LEU A 60 -10.02 9.67 -9.22
N ARG A 61 -11.24 10.14 -9.47
CA ARG A 61 -11.88 11.26 -8.76
C ARG A 61 -13.08 10.80 -7.93
N ALA A 62 -13.52 11.68 -7.03
CA ALA A 62 -14.73 11.48 -6.25
C ALA A 62 -15.96 11.27 -7.17
N GLY A 63 -16.84 10.36 -6.77
CA GLY A 63 -18.05 9.97 -7.53
C GLY A 63 -17.79 9.03 -8.72
N GLU A 64 -16.54 8.83 -9.13
CA GLU A 64 -16.20 7.85 -10.17
C GLU A 64 -16.22 6.42 -9.63
N ARG A 65 -16.33 5.46 -10.55
CA ARG A 65 -16.49 4.04 -10.25
C ARG A 65 -15.24 3.28 -10.68
N VAL A 66 -14.74 2.40 -9.82
CA VAL A 66 -13.55 1.58 -10.08
C VAL A 66 -13.84 0.12 -9.80
N LEU A 67 -13.50 -0.77 -10.74
CA LEU A 67 -13.55 -2.22 -10.53
C LEU A 67 -12.18 -2.68 -10.01
N VAL A 68 -12.16 -3.32 -8.85
CA VAL A 68 -10.93 -3.81 -8.20
C VAL A 68 -10.90 -5.32 -8.29
N THR A 69 -10.00 -5.87 -9.11
CA THR A 69 -9.76 -7.31 -9.17
C THR A 69 -8.80 -7.76 -8.08
N GLY A 70 -8.99 -8.98 -7.57
CA GLY A 70 -8.19 -9.47 -6.44
C GLY A 70 -8.37 -8.61 -5.18
N ALA A 71 -9.58 -8.08 -4.97
CA ALA A 71 -9.86 -7.07 -3.95
C ALA A 71 -9.59 -7.54 -2.51
N SER A 72 -9.57 -8.86 -2.27
CA SER A 72 -9.22 -9.45 -0.96
C SER A 72 -7.70 -9.64 -0.77
N GLY A 73 -6.87 -9.19 -1.70
CA GLY A 73 -5.40 -9.21 -1.58
C GLY A 73 -4.85 -7.93 -0.93
N GLY A 74 -3.55 -7.87 -0.67
CA GLY A 74 -2.93 -6.70 -0.02
C GLY A 74 -3.18 -5.39 -0.76
N VAL A 75 -2.78 -5.30 -2.03
CA VAL A 75 -3.00 -4.09 -2.85
C VAL A 75 -4.49 -3.85 -3.11
N GLY A 76 -5.25 -4.91 -3.41
CA GLY A 76 -6.68 -4.80 -3.71
C GLY A 76 -7.48 -4.21 -2.56
N SER A 77 -7.25 -4.68 -1.34
CA SER A 77 -7.92 -4.18 -0.14
C SER A 77 -7.52 -2.73 0.16
N GLY A 78 -6.23 -2.40 -0.03
CA GLY A 78 -5.74 -1.02 0.05
C GLY A 78 -6.42 -0.09 -0.96
N ILE A 79 -6.55 -0.50 -2.24
CA ILE A 79 -7.24 0.28 -3.27
C ILE A 79 -8.71 0.51 -2.90
N VAL A 80 -9.41 -0.50 -2.37
CA VAL A 80 -10.82 -0.33 -1.94
C VAL A 80 -10.91 0.77 -0.88
N GLN A 81 -10.03 0.75 0.12
CA GLN A 81 -10.03 1.76 1.19
C GLN A 81 -9.64 3.16 0.68
N LEU A 82 -8.55 3.26 -0.10
CA LEU A 82 -8.09 4.52 -0.68
C LEU A 82 -9.12 5.14 -1.63
N ALA A 83 -9.79 4.32 -2.45
CA ALA A 83 -10.88 4.75 -3.32
C ALA A 83 -12.03 5.35 -2.50
N ARG A 84 -12.42 4.69 -1.39
CA ARG A 84 -13.45 5.24 -0.48
C ARG A 84 -12.99 6.52 0.20
N ALA A 85 -11.75 6.59 0.68
CA ALA A 85 -11.18 7.77 1.33
C ALA A 85 -11.20 9.01 0.42
N ARG A 86 -11.01 8.84 -0.90
CA ARG A 86 -11.14 9.93 -1.90
C ARG A 86 -12.55 10.16 -2.45
N GLY A 87 -13.57 9.47 -1.92
CA GLY A 87 -14.97 9.63 -2.33
C GLY A 87 -15.35 8.91 -3.63
N ALA A 88 -14.54 7.98 -4.12
CA ALA A 88 -14.88 7.12 -5.26
C ALA A 88 -15.70 5.89 -4.83
N ILE A 89 -16.17 5.13 -5.82
CA ILE A 89 -17.09 3.99 -5.64
C ILE A 89 -16.41 2.70 -6.14
N PRO A 90 -15.69 1.96 -5.28
CA PRO A 90 -15.12 0.67 -5.64
C PRO A 90 -16.17 -0.45 -5.73
N TYR A 91 -15.98 -1.32 -6.72
CA TYR A 91 -16.64 -2.62 -6.87
C TYR A 91 -15.57 -3.71 -6.76
N ALA A 92 -15.73 -4.62 -5.79
CA ALA A 92 -14.75 -5.64 -5.49
C ALA A 92 -15.03 -6.94 -6.26
N VAL A 93 -13.99 -7.50 -6.89
CA VAL A 93 -14.00 -8.88 -7.38
C VAL A 93 -13.08 -9.71 -6.47
N VAL A 94 -13.67 -10.72 -5.83
CA VAL A 94 -12.99 -11.60 -4.88
C VAL A 94 -13.21 -13.07 -5.26
N GLY A 95 -12.35 -13.94 -4.72
CA GLY A 95 -12.61 -15.38 -4.76
C GLY A 95 -13.77 -15.75 -3.84
N LYS A 96 -14.47 -16.85 -4.16
CA LYS A 96 -15.58 -17.37 -3.36
C LYS A 96 -15.16 -17.56 -1.89
N GLY A 97 -15.99 -17.08 -0.97
CA GLY A 97 -15.75 -17.17 0.48
C GLY A 97 -14.88 -16.04 1.05
N LYS A 98 -14.51 -15.04 0.23
CA LYS A 98 -13.76 -13.84 0.66
C LYS A 98 -14.59 -12.56 0.54
N GLU A 99 -15.91 -12.67 0.50
CA GLU A 99 -16.82 -11.54 0.32
C GLU A 99 -16.86 -10.61 1.54
N GLN A 100 -16.49 -11.14 2.71
CA GLN A 100 -16.47 -10.44 4.00
C GLN A 100 -15.04 -10.19 4.53
N ALA A 101 -14.03 -10.45 3.69
CA ALA A 101 -12.63 -10.26 4.05
C ALA A 101 -12.25 -8.78 4.09
#